data_AF-A0A2R6PQL0-F1
#
_entry.id   AF-A0A2R6PQL0-F1
#
_cell.length_a   1.000
_cell.length_b   1.000
_cell.length_c   1.000
_cell.angle_alpha   90.00
_cell.angle_beta   90.00
_cell.angle_gamma   90.00
#
_symmetry.space_group_name_H-M   'P 1'
#
loop_
_entity.id
_entity.type
_entity.pdbx_description
1 polymer ?
#
loop_
_entity_poly.entity_id
_entity_poly.type
_entity_poly.pdbx_seq_one_letter_code
_entity_poly.pdbx_strand_id
1 'polypeptide(L)'
;MENKRRLVLVPCPLQGHLSPMLDLATTLHSKGFFITIAHTQFNSPNPSNHPDFVFLPISDGLTENDLLSGDFLDFIATINTNCEGPLKECLVPMVDQVACIIYDTMMYLGETVANHLKLPSIILRTSGATALAAYGAMPALQEAGYLPLQDSMLQELVPQFYPLRFKDLPLGISKSLESILQLLSIVCIIRTSSAIIWNTMDYLEHPALEKLRQDHQIPIFSIGPLFKFASTTSSSLLEQDSNCIPWLNNQAPNSVLYISLGSLVSVNEREIAEMAWGLANSGQPFLWVVRPGSVLGSQWIELLPEGFEEVIGERGLIVKWAPQREVLAHGAVGGFWSHCGWNSTMESFCEGVPMICSPNKGDQKVNARFISCVWKVGLELVNGLERREIETVIRKLMLDKESGEIRQRAADLKEKVELCVKKGGSSYNSLNDLAEYILSL
;
A
#
# COMPACT_ATOMS: atom_id res chain seq x y z
N MET A 1 14.38 -8.91 -36.35
CA MET A 1 14.34 -8.00 -35.20
C MET A 1 14.66 -8.85 -34.00
N GLU A 2 15.76 -8.58 -33.29
CA GLU A 2 15.99 -9.21 -31.99
C GLU A 2 14.76 -8.95 -31.11
N ASN A 3 14.27 -10.00 -30.46
CA ASN A 3 13.03 -9.94 -29.70
C ASN A 3 13.28 -9.05 -28.48
N LYS A 4 12.91 -7.76 -28.55
CA LYS A 4 13.08 -6.81 -27.44
C LYS A 4 12.37 -7.41 -26.22
N ARG A 5 13.12 -7.65 -25.14
CA ARG A 5 12.62 -8.31 -23.93
C ARG A 5 13.01 -7.59 -22.65
N ARG A 6 13.69 -6.45 -22.74
CA ARG A 6 14.07 -5.66 -21.57
C ARG A 6 12.91 -4.79 -21.14
N LEU A 7 12.52 -4.90 -19.87
CA LEU A 7 11.55 -4.03 -19.23
C LEU A 7 12.28 -3.07 -18.29
N VAL A 8 11.97 -1.79 -18.43
CA VAL A 8 12.49 -0.76 -17.51
C VAL A 8 11.37 -0.42 -16.54
N LEU A 9 11.59 -0.70 -15.25
CA LEU A 9 10.63 -0.45 -14.18
C LEU A 9 11.06 0.79 -13.40
N VAL A 10 10.15 1.77 -13.26
CA VAL A 10 10.41 3.05 -12.60
C VAL A 10 9.54 3.16 -11.33
N PRO A 11 10.00 2.65 -10.17
CA PRO A 11 9.25 2.72 -8.92
C PRO A 11 9.24 4.12 -8.31
N CYS A 12 8.15 4.46 -7.60
CA CYS A 12 8.17 5.55 -6.62
C CYS A 12 8.96 5.10 -5.37
N PRO A 13 9.85 5.93 -4.81
CA PRO A 13 10.79 5.53 -3.76
C PRO A 13 10.19 5.52 -2.35
N LEU A 14 8.93 5.13 -2.26
CA LEU A 14 8.21 4.93 -1.02
C LEU A 14 7.88 3.45 -0.89
N GLN A 15 8.05 2.88 0.30
CA GLN A 15 7.91 1.44 0.57
C GLN A 15 6.65 0.83 -0.07
N GLY A 16 5.50 1.50 0.06
CA GLY A 16 4.21 1.04 -0.47
C GLY A 16 4.11 1.01 -2.00
N HIS A 17 5.05 1.63 -2.71
CA HIS A 17 5.13 1.65 -4.17
C HIS A 17 6.29 0.78 -4.67
N LEU A 18 7.46 0.89 -4.04
CA LEU A 18 8.66 0.14 -4.38
C LEU A 18 8.46 -1.37 -4.22
N SER A 19 7.83 -1.82 -3.12
CA SER A 19 7.62 -3.25 -2.87
C SER A 19 6.76 -3.92 -3.96
N PRO A 20 5.56 -3.41 -4.31
CA PRO A 20 4.78 -3.95 -5.42
C PRO A 20 5.52 -3.92 -6.77
N MET A 21 6.33 -2.89 -7.03
CA MET A 21 7.12 -2.83 -8.28
C MET A 21 8.16 -3.96 -8.33
N LEU A 22 8.86 -4.24 -7.23
CA LEU A 22 9.83 -5.34 -7.14
C LEU A 22 9.13 -6.72 -7.22
N ASP A 23 7.94 -6.86 -6.63
CA ASP A 23 7.13 -8.08 -6.74
C ASP A 23 6.70 -8.31 -8.21
N LEU A 24 6.25 -7.26 -8.90
CA LEU A 24 5.93 -7.31 -10.33
C LEU A 24 7.17 -7.64 -11.18
N ALA A 25 8.31 -7.02 -10.89
CA ALA A 25 9.58 -7.25 -11.58
C ALA A 25 9.98 -8.73 -11.51
N THR A 26 9.94 -9.30 -10.31
CA THR A 26 10.23 -10.71 -10.04
C THR A 26 9.28 -11.63 -10.80
N THR A 27 8.01 -11.27 -10.83
CA THR A 27 6.99 -12.02 -11.55
C THR A 27 7.25 -12.00 -13.06
N LEU A 28 7.55 -10.84 -13.65
CA LEU A 28 7.84 -10.71 -15.09
C LEU A 28 9.19 -11.34 -15.47
N HIS A 29 10.19 -11.30 -14.59
CA HIS A 29 11.43 -12.04 -14.78
C HIS A 29 11.17 -13.53 -14.96
N SER A 30 10.28 -14.12 -14.15
CA SER A 30 9.87 -15.52 -14.29
C SER A 30 9.18 -15.86 -15.62
N LYS A 31 8.67 -14.84 -16.33
CA LYS A 31 8.09 -14.95 -17.69
C LYS A 31 9.14 -14.80 -18.81
N GLY A 32 10.41 -14.62 -18.46
CA GLY A 32 11.52 -14.55 -19.42
C GLY A 32 11.85 -13.16 -19.93
N PHE A 33 11.41 -12.11 -19.22
CA PHE A 33 11.82 -10.72 -19.47
C PHE A 33 13.12 -10.38 -18.74
N PHE A 34 13.94 -9.53 -19.36
CA PHE A 34 15.11 -8.95 -18.69
C PHE A 34 14.68 -7.70 -17.91
N ILE A 35 15.01 -7.65 -16.63
CA ILE A 35 14.55 -6.58 -15.74
C ILE A 35 15.64 -5.53 -15.52
N THR A 36 15.26 -4.27 -15.72
CA THR A 36 16.03 -3.10 -15.32
C THR A 36 15.18 -2.27 -14.34
N ILE A 37 15.65 -2.09 -13.10
CA ILE A 37 15.02 -1.22 -12.11
C ILE A 37 15.71 0.14 -12.16
N ALA A 38 15.01 1.17 -12.65
CA ALA A 38 15.50 2.53 -12.68
C ALA A 38 14.98 3.28 -11.44
N HIS A 39 15.80 3.41 -10.42
CA HIS A 39 15.40 3.88 -9.10
C HIS A 39 16.11 5.16 -8.70
N THR A 40 15.48 5.95 -7.84
CA THR A 40 16.10 7.13 -7.21
C THR A 40 17.22 6.70 -6.24
N GLN A 41 18.14 7.58 -5.94
CA GLN A 41 19.16 7.36 -4.90
C GLN A 41 18.54 7.39 -3.50
N PHE A 42 17.57 8.29 -3.29
CA PHE A 42 16.70 8.30 -2.14
C PHE A 42 15.93 6.98 -2.03
N ASN A 43 15.97 6.34 -0.85
CA ASN A 43 15.36 5.02 -0.60
C ASN A 43 15.71 3.97 -1.68
N SER A 44 17.01 3.85 -1.99
CA SER A 44 17.49 2.85 -2.95
C SER A 44 17.16 1.42 -2.49
N PRO A 45 16.62 0.56 -3.38
CA PRO A 45 16.48 -0.87 -3.10
C PRO A 45 17.87 -1.53 -2.94
N ASN A 46 17.95 -2.62 -2.18
CA ASN A 46 19.18 -3.41 -2.06
C ASN A 46 19.31 -4.39 -3.25
N PRO A 47 20.29 -4.21 -4.17
CA PRO A 47 20.46 -5.09 -5.32
C PRO A 47 20.74 -6.55 -4.96
N SER A 48 21.30 -6.79 -3.77
CA SER A 48 21.62 -8.14 -3.29
C SER A 48 20.39 -9.03 -3.12
N ASN A 49 19.21 -8.42 -2.96
CA ASN A 49 17.95 -9.16 -2.85
C ASN A 49 17.44 -9.63 -4.21
N HIS A 50 17.93 -9.07 -5.32
CA HIS A 50 17.52 -9.41 -6.69
C HIS A 50 18.73 -9.42 -7.65
N PRO A 51 19.66 -10.38 -7.50
CA PRO A 51 20.92 -10.40 -8.24
C PRO A 51 20.76 -10.55 -9.76
N ASP A 52 19.61 -11.05 -10.22
CA ASP A 52 19.32 -11.24 -11.64
C ASP A 52 18.84 -9.94 -12.34
N PHE A 53 18.63 -8.85 -11.58
CA PHE A 53 18.17 -7.57 -12.14
C PHE A 53 19.32 -6.60 -12.35
N VAL A 54 19.14 -5.69 -13.32
CA VAL A 54 20.02 -4.52 -13.46
C VAL A 54 19.42 -3.36 -12.68
N PHE A 55 20.18 -2.81 -11.74
CA PHE A 55 19.79 -1.61 -11.00
C PHE A 55 20.46 -0.37 -11.61
N LEU A 56 19.65 0.60 -12.00
CA LEU A 56 20.09 1.89 -12.55
C LEU A 56 19.74 3.00 -11.57
N PRO A 57 20.71 3.51 -10.80
CA PRO A 57 20.48 4.64 -9.92
C PRO A 57 20.32 5.92 -10.74
N ILE A 58 19.29 6.69 -10.44
CA ILE A 58 18.95 7.97 -11.06
C ILE A 58 19.23 9.07 -10.05
N SER A 59 19.98 10.09 -10.46
CA SER A 59 20.22 11.27 -9.63
C SER A 59 18.90 12.02 -9.41
N ASP A 60 18.47 12.11 -8.15
CA ASP A 60 17.20 12.75 -7.75
C ASP A 60 17.39 14.11 -7.05
N GLY A 61 18.58 14.40 -6.55
CA GLY A 61 18.88 15.62 -5.81
C GLY A 61 18.14 15.74 -4.48
N LEU A 62 17.62 14.63 -3.93
CA LEU A 62 16.84 14.60 -2.70
C LEU A 62 17.69 14.30 -1.47
N THR A 63 17.18 14.75 -0.33
CA THR A 63 17.67 14.47 1.03
C THR A 63 16.56 13.87 1.89
N GLU A 64 16.90 13.24 3.01
CA GLU A 64 15.91 12.69 3.96
C GLU A 64 14.93 13.75 4.51
N ASN A 65 15.35 15.01 4.56
CA ASN A 65 14.53 16.11 5.06
C ASN A 65 13.42 16.51 4.08
N ASP A 66 13.54 16.23 2.78
CA ASP A 66 12.57 16.66 1.78
C ASP A 66 11.23 15.93 1.95
N LEU A 67 11.25 14.65 2.34
CA LEU A 67 10.05 13.88 2.66
C LEU A 67 9.42 14.28 4.00
N LEU A 68 10.26 14.64 4.99
CA LEU A 68 9.82 14.94 6.36
C LEU A 68 9.31 16.37 6.54
N SER A 69 9.80 17.32 5.72
CA SER A 69 9.49 18.75 5.86
C SER A 69 8.54 19.29 4.77
N GLY A 70 8.42 18.58 3.64
CA GLY A 70 7.67 19.01 2.46
C GLY A 70 6.20 18.55 2.41
N ASP A 71 5.41 19.17 1.52
CA ASP A 71 4.12 18.61 1.11
C ASP A 71 4.35 17.35 0.25
N PHE A 72 3.48 16.34 0.38
CA PHE A 72 3.62 15.10 -0.41
C PHE A 72 3.62 15.37 -1.91
N LEU A 73 2.84 16.35 -2.37
CA LEU A 73 2.82 16.72 -3.78
C LEU A 73 4.13 17.36 -4.23
N ASP A 74 4.73 18.23 -3.41
CA ASP A 74 6.00 18.88 -3.71
C ASP A 74 7.12 17.84 -3.85
N PHE A 75 7.12 16.84 -2.97
CA PHE A 75 8.06 15.71 -3.04
C PHE A 75 7.92 14.95 -4.37
N ILE A 76 6.69 14.58 -4.76
CA ILE A 76 6.44 13.88 -6.03
C ILE A 76 6.82 14.77 -7.23
N ALA A 77 6.46 16.05 -7.23
CA ALA A 77 6.78 16.97 -8.31
C ALA A 77 8.29 17.18 -8.48
N THR A 78 9.02 17.27 -7.35
CA THR A 78 10.48 17.42 -7.32
C THR A 78 11.17 16.19 -7.91
N ILE A 79 10.77 14.99 -7.50
CA ILE A 79 11.31 13.74 -8.07
C ILE A 79 11.11 13.70 -9.58
N ASN A 80 9.89 13.99 -10.03
CA ASN A 80 9.57 13.91 -11.45
C ASN A 80 10.38 14.91 -12.28
N THR A 81 10.61 16.11 -11.75
CA THR A 81 11.43 17.13 -12.42
C THR A 81 12.90 16.73 -12.46
N ASN A 82 13.46 16.31 -11.31
CA ASN A 82 14.89 16.07 -11.18
C ASN A 82 15.34 14.78 -11.90
N CYS A 83 14.49 13.76 -11.93
CA CYS A 83 14.84 12.44 -12.47
C CYS A 83 14.59 12.29 -13.98
N GLU A 84 13.83 13.19 -14.61
CA GLU A 84 13.45 13.04 -16.04
C GLU A 84 14.68 13.00 -16.97
N GLY A 85 15.55 14.01 -16.86
CA GLY A 85 16.79 14.10 -17.65
C GLY A 85 17.74 12.92 -17.39
N PRO A 86 18.11 12.66 -16.13
CA PRO A 86 18.95 11.52 -15.78
C PRO A 86 18.39 10.16 -16.23
N LEU A 87 17.08 9.90 -16.09
CA LEU A 87 16.48 8.66 -16.60
C LEU A 87 16.65 8.54 -18.11
N LYS A 88 16.35 9.62 -18.85
CA LYS A 88 16.51 9.64 -20.31
C LYS A 88 17.94 9.31 -20.73
N GLU A 89 18.93 9.95 -20.10
CA GLU A 89 20.35 9.72 -20.36
C GLU A 89 20.76 8.26 -20.11
N CYS A 90 20.25 7.64 -19.03
CA CYS A 90 20.49 6.23 -18.74
C CYS A 90 19.90 5.28 -19.79
N LEU A 91 18.76 5.64 -20.40
CA LEU A 91 18.03 4.75 -21.33
C LEU A 91 18.47 4.87 -22.79
N VAL A 92 18.99 6.04 -23.22
CA VAL A 92 19.45 6.26 -24.60
C VAL A 92 20.39 5.14 -25.11
N PRO A 93 21.40 4.66 -24.36
CA PRO A 93 22.32 3.62 -24.83
C PRO A 93 21.69 2.24 -25.02
N MET A 94 20.50 1.99 -24.45
CA MET A 94 19.86 0.66 -24.45
C MET A 94 18.45 0.66 -25.07
N VAL A 95 18.03 1.77 -25.69
CA VAL A 95 16.69 1.96 -26.26
C VAL A 95 16.28 0.85 -27.24
N ASP A 96 17.23 0.31 -27.99
CA ASP A 96 16.97 -0.76 -28.97
C ASP A 96 16.69 -2.12 -28.31
N GLN A 97 17.00 -2.30 -27.02
CA GLN A 97 16.72 -3.53 -26.27
C GLN A 97 15.41 -3.47 -25.47
N VAL A 98 14.91 -2.25 -25.19
CA VAL A 98 13.76 -2.01 -24.32
C VAL A 98 12.45 -2.29 -25.06
N ALA A 99 11.66 -3.21 -24.50
CA ALA A 99 10.32 -3.53 -24.98
C ALA A 99 9.30 -2.48 -24.52
N CYS A 100 9.29 -2.16 -23.23
CA CYS A 100 8.45 -1.09 -22.68
C CYS A 100 8.99 -0.55 -21.34
N ILE A 101 8.50 0.63 -20.96
CA ILE A 101 8.71 1.24 -19.64
C ILE A 101 7.46 1.00 -18.79
N ILE A 102 7.62 0.32 -17.65
CA ILE A 102 6.56 0.17 -16.64
C ILE A 102 6.85 1.16 -15.52
N TYR A 103 5.94 2.09 -15.25
CA TYR A 103 6.18 3.14 -14.26
C TYR A 103 5.08 3.19 -13.21
N ASP A 104 5.45 3.47 -11.97
CA ASP A 104 4.47 3.74 -10.92
C ASP A 104 3.68 5.01 -11.29
N THR A 105 2.38 5.05 -11.00
CA THR A 105 1.55 6.23 -11.30
C THR A 105 2.12 7.55 -10.78
N MET A 106 2.85 7.53 -9.65
CA MET A 106 3.45 8.74 -9.09
C MET A 106 4.74 9.16 -9.82
N MET A 107 5.34 8.27 -10.62
CA MET A 107 6.54 8.50 -11.42
C MET A 107 6.18 8.81 -12.88
N TYR A 108 5.31 9.79 -13.10
CA TYR A 108 4.83 10.17 -14.44
C TYR A 108 5.94 10.61 -15.40
N LEU A 109 7.14 10.95 -14.91
CA LEU A 109 8.35 11.13 -15.72
C LEU A 109 8.65 9.90 -16.59
N GLY A 110 8.29 8.69 -16.14
CA GLY A 110 8.50 7.45 -16.89
C GLY A 110 7.76 7.47 -18.23
N GLU A 111 6.56 8.02 -18.26
CA GLU A 111 5.85 8.26 -19.52
C GLU A 111 6.52 9.34 -20.36
N THR A 112 6.88 10.47 -19.75
CA THR A 112 7.54 11.56 -20.48
C THR A 112 8.77 11.03 -21.21
N VAL A 113 9.61 10.24 -20.54
CA VAL A 113 10.79 9.62 -21.13
C VAL A 113 10.41 8.57 -22.19
N ALA A 114 9.41 7.73 -21.94
CA ALA A 114 8.94 6.75 -22.92
C ALA A 114 8.52 7.43 -24.24
N ASN A 115 7.73 8.50 -24.16
CA ASN A 115 7.28 9.26 -25.32
C ASN A 115 8.43 9.89 -26.09
N HIS A 116 9.39 10.51 -25.40
CA HIS A 116 10.58 11.08 -26.04
C HIS A 116 11.44 10.03 -26.76
N LEU A 117 11.54 8.82 -26.18
CA LEU A 117 12.31 7.71 -26.75
C LEU A 117 11.47 6.84 -27.71
N LYS A 118 10.19 7.17 -27.93
CA LYS A 118 9.24 6.41 -28.75
C LYS A 118 9.13 4.94 -28.31
N LEU A 119 9.12 4.73 -26.99
CA LEU A 119 8.90 3.43 -26.36
C LEU A 119 7.46 3.33 -25.85
N PRO A 120 6.84 2.13 -25.88
CA PRO A 120 5.59 1.88 -25.17
C PRO A 120 5.76 2.06 -23.65
N SER A 121 4.68 2.48 -22.99
CA SER A 121 4.64 2.61 -21.53
C SER A 121 3.41 1.94 -20.92
N ILE A 122 3.55 1.43 -19.70
CA ILE A 122 2.48 0.79 -18.93
C ILE A 122 2.48 1.37 -17.51
N ILE A 123 1.31 1.76 -17.01
CA ILE A 123 1.15 2.28 -15.65
C ILE A 123 1.03 1.12 -14.67
N LEU A 124 1.75 1.17 -13.54
CA LEU A 124 1.48 0.37 -12.36
C LEU A 124 0.68 1.17 -11.32
N ARG A 125 -0.45 0.61 -10.90
CA ARG A 125 -1.29 1.11 -9.80
C ARG A 125 -1.11 0.23 -8.56
N THR A 126 -0.62 0.84 -7.49
CA THR A 126 -0.33 0.15 -6.21
C THR A 126 -1.40 0.35 -5.14
N SER A 127 -2.44 1.14 -5.41
CA SER A 127 -3.63 1.33 -4.57
C SER A 127 -4.83 0.52 -5.06
N GLY A 128 -5.89 0.42 -4.26
CA GLY A 128 -7.16 -0.17 -4.69
C GLY A 128 -7.86 0.63 -5.81
N ALA A 129 -8.69 -0.03 -6.62
CA ALA A 129 -9.49 0.60 -7.68
C ALA A 129 -10.62 1.49 -7.10
N THR A 130 -11.18 1.10 -5.95
CA THR A 130 -12.19 1.88 -5.22
C THR A 130 -11.65 3.22 -4.72
N ALA A 131 -10.36 3.27 -4.36
CA ALA A 131 -9.69 4.52 -4.03
C ALA A 131 -9.64 5.47 -5.24
N LEU A 132 -9.37 4.95 -6.46
CA LEU A 132 -9.42 5.77 -7.67
C LEU A 132 -10.83 6.32 -7.94
N ALA A 133 -11.87 5.51 -7.75
CA ALA A 133 -13.24 5.99 -7.89
C ALA A 133 -13.55 7.14 -6.90
N ALA A 134 -13.06 7.04 -5.67
CA ALA A 134 -13.19 8.12 -4.68
C ALA A 134 -12.44 9.38 -5.11
N TYR A 135 -11.23 9.24 -5.64
CA TYR A 135 -10.44 10.34 -6.20
C TYR A 135 -11.15 11.02 -7.38
N GLY A 136 -11.70 10.23 -8.30
CA GLY A 136 -12.46 10.72 -9.46
C GLY A 136 -13.75 11.46 -9.10
N ALA A 137 -14.30 11.24 -7.90
CA ALA A 137 -15.48 11.96 -7.41
C ALA A 137 -15.20 13.43 -7.08
N MET A 138 -13.95 13.79 -6.73
CA MET A 138 -13.65 15.08 -6.12
C MET A 138 -13.96 16.29 -7.03
N PRO A 139 -13.63 16.29 -8.34
CA PRO A 139 -13.99 17.41 -9.21
C PRO A 139 -15.50 17.66 -9.26
N ALA A 140 -16.30 16.60 -9.38
CA ALA A 140 -17.76 16.72 -9.41
C ALA A 140 -18.32 17.23 -8.08
N LEU A 141 -17.74 16.82 -6.94
CA LEU A 141 -18.13 17.33 -5.62
C LEU A 141 -17.77 18.81 -5.44
N GLN A 142 -16.64 19.25 -6.01
CA GLN A 142 -16.25 20.66 -6.02
C GLN A 142 -17.25 21.49 -6.83
N GLU A 143 -17.59 21.05 -8.05
CA GLU A 143 -18.55 21.72 -8.92
C GLU A 143 -19.94 21.82 -8.29
N ALA A 144 -20.35 20.78 -7.55
CA ALA A 144 -21.60 20.76 -6.81
C ALA A 144 -21.57 21.56 -5.48
N GLY A 145 -20.45 22.19 -5.14
CA GLY A 145 -20.32 23.06 -3.97
C GLY A 145 -20.17 22.34 -2.63
N TYR A 146 -19.80 21.05 -2.63
CA TYR A 146 -19.56 20.29 -1.40
C TYR A 146 -18.20 20.60 -0.77
N LEU A 147 -17.24 21.15 -1.52
CA LEU A 147 -15.89 21.45 -1.04
C LEU A 147 -15.69 22.96 -0.82
N PRO A 148 -15.10 23.39 0.32
CA PRO A 148 -14.61 22.57 1.44
C PRO A 148 -15.76 21.95 2.26
N LEU A 149 -15.51 20.76 2.83
CA LEU A 149 -16.51 20.02 3.60
C LEU A 149 -16.91 20.77 4.87
N GLN A 150 -18.21 20.68 5.22
CA GLN A 150 -18.73 21.16 6.50
C GLN A 150 -18.78 20.01 7.53
N ASP A 151 -18.56 20.32 8.81
CA ASP A 151 -18.56 19.29 9.86
C ASP A 151 -19.88 18.52 9.95
N SER A 152 -21.01 19.19 9.71
CA SER A 152 -22.35 18.61 9.73
C SER A 152 -22.55 17.47 8.73
N MET A 153 -21.87 17.52 7.58
CA MET A 153 -22.03 16.53 6.51
C MET A 153 -21.02 15.38 6.57
N LEU A 154 -20.04 15.42 7.47
CA LEU A 154 -18.94 14.44 7.51
C LEU A 154 -19.43 12.99 7.62
N GLN A 155 -20.57 12.74 8.28
CA GLN A 155 -21.15 11.40 8.42
C GLN A 155 -22.14 11.04 7.31
N GLU A 156 -22.54 11.99 6.46
CA GLU A 156 -23.45 11.76 5.35
C GLU A 156 -22.77 10.96 4.24
N LEU A 157 -23.56 10.14 3.55
CA LEU A 157 -23.08 9.37 2.39
C LEU A 157 -22.82 10.31 1.21
N VAL A 158 -21.72 10.05 0.51
CA VAL A 158 -21.40 10.75 -0.74
C VAL A 158 -22.36 10.22 -1.83
N PRO A 159 -23.15 11.11 -2.48
CA PRO A 159 -24.10 10.68 -3.50
C PRO A 159 -23.42 9.88 -4.61
N GLN A 160 -23.99 8.73 -4.99
CA GLN A 160 -23.48 7.83 -6.04
C GLN A 160 -22.15 7.10 -5.73
N PHE A 161 -21.54 7.35 -4.57
CA PHE A 161 -20.26 6.71 -4.17
C PHE A 161 -20.42 5.86 -2.89
N TYR A 162 -21.53 5.13 -2.76
CA TYR A 162 -21.71 4.17 -1.67
C TYR A 162 -20.51 3.18 -1.64
N PRO A 163 -19.93 2.88 -0.47
CA PRO A 163 -20.37 3.18 0.91
C PRO A 163 -19.78 4.46 1.53
N LEU A 164 -19.09 5.29 0.75
CA LEU A 164 -18.28 6.38 1.27
C LEU A 164 -19.14 7.46 1.94
N ARG A 165 -18.65 7.96 3.08
CA ARG A 165 -19.07 9.22 3.68
C ARG A 165 -18.14 10.35 3.27
N PHE A 166 -18.58 11.59 3.43
CA PHE A 166 -17.71 12.74 3.16
C PHE A 166 -16.41 12.71 3.96
N LYS A 167 -16.41 12.23 5.21
CA LYS A 167 -15.17 12.08 6.00
C LYS A 167 -14.22 10.99 5.50
N ASP A 168 -14.73 10.03 4.72
CA ASP A 168 -13.95 8.92 4.18
C ASP A 168 -13.19 9.33 2.91
N LEU A 169 -13.49 10.52 2.37
CA LEU A 169 -12.84 11.05 1.17
C LEU A 169 -11.36 11.36 1.43
N PRO A 170 -10.49 11.14 0.44
CA PRO A 170 -9.04 11.22 0.60
C PRO A 170 -8.51 12.67 0.51
N LEU A 171 -9.13 13.59 1.25
CA LEU A 171 -8.81 15.02 1.27
C LEU A 171 -7.60 15.37 2.16
N GLY A 172 -7.04 14.41 2.90
CA GLY A 172 -5.95 14.65 3.86
C GLY A 172 -4.53 14.60 3.29
N ILE A 173 -4.37 14.48 1.97
CA ILE A 173 -3.06 14.20 1.34
C ILE A 173 -2.17 15.45 1.28
N SER A 174 -2.76 16.64 1.17
CA SER A 174 -2.02 17.90 1.01
C SER A 174 -2.68 19.02 1.82
N LYS A 175 -1.95 20.12 2.02
CA LYS A 175 -2.37 21.28 2.82
C LYS A 175 -3.43 22.16 2.15
N SER A 176 -3.63 22.02 0.83
CA SER A 176 -4.58 22.85 0.07
C SER A 176 -5.47 22.00 -0.86
N LEU A 177 -6.71 22.45 -1.09
CA LEU A 177 -7.62 21.80 -2.03
C LEU A 177 -7.07 21.83 -3.47
N GLU A 178 -6.39 22.91 -3.86
CA GLU A 178 -5.76 23.04 -5.17
C GLU A 178 -4.67 21.98 -5.39
N SER A 179 -3.77 21.80 -4.41
CA SER A 179 -2.74 20.76 -4.43
C SER A 179 -3.36 19.35 -4.49
N ILE A 180 -4.46 19.12 -3.75
CA ILE A 180 -5.19 17.86 -3.86
C ILE A 180 -5.68 17.67 -5.29
N LEU A 181 -6.40 18.62 -5.87
CA LEU A 181 -6.92 18.51 -7.24
C LEU A 181 -5.80 18.32 -8.28
N GLN A 182 -4.65 18.97 -8.09
CA GLN A 182 -3.47 18.76 -8.92
C GLN A 182 -2.94 17.32 -8.81
N LEU A 183 -2.81 16.78 -7.59
CA LEU A 183 -2.44 15.38 -7.39
C LEU A 183 -3.45 14.44 -8.05
N LEU A 184 -4.75 14.73 -7.94
CA LEU A 184 -5.81 13.95 -8.57
C LEU A 184 -5.72 14.00 -10.09
N SER A 185 -5.33 15.12 -10.68
CA SER A 185 -5.05 15.17 -12.12
C SER A 185 -3.90 14.23 -12.50
N ILE A 186 -2.87 14.09 -11.65
CA ILE A 186 -1.77 13.15 -11.91
C ILE A 186 -2.26 11.70 -11.76
N VAL A 187 -2.98 11.41 -10.68
CA VAL A 187 -3.42 10.05 -10.35
C VAL A 187 -4.56 9.59 -11.26
N CYS A 188 -5.56 10.40 -11.60
CA CYS A 188 -6.71 9.92 -12.37
C CYS A 188 -6.45 9.83 -13.89
N ILE A 189 -5.41 10.48 -14.42
CA ILE A 189 -5.14 10.48 -15.85
C ILE A 189 -4.34 9.23 -16.25
N ILE A 190 -4.86 8.50 -17.24
CA ILE A 190 -4.22 7.33 -17.87
C ILE A 190 -3.15 7.72 -18.88
N ARG A 191 -3.22 8.97 -19.35
CA ARG A 191 -2.24 9.61 -20.22
C ARG A 191 -2.09 8.83 -21.53
N THR A 192 -0.89 8.71 -22.10
CA THR A 192 -0.62 8.00 -23.37
C THR A 192 -0.22 6.55 -23.19
N SER A 193 -0.42 5.99 -21.99
CA SER A 193 -0.01 4.61 -21.67
C SER A 193 -0.76 3.57 -22.49
N SER A 194 -0.05 2.51 -22.85
CA SER A 194 -0.57 1.41 -23.67
C SER A 194 -1.46 0.47 -22.86
N ALA A 195 -1.21 0.31 -21.56
CA ALA A 195 -2.00 -0.51 -20.64
C ALA A 195 -1.87 -0.05 -19.18
N ILE A 196 -2.70 -0.61 -18.30
CA ILE A 196 -2.60 -0.46 -16.85
C ILE A 196 -2.43 -1.84 -16.20
N ILE A 197 -1.49 -1.92 -15.26
CA ILE A 197 -1.37 -3.02 -14.29
C ILE A 197 -1.91 -2.53 -12.97
N TRP A 198 -2.76 -3.33 -12.34
CA TRP A 198 -3.39 -3.00 -11.08
C TRP A 198 -3.10 -4.07 -10.02
N ASN A 199 -2.53 -3.68 -8.88
CA ASN A 199 -2.30 -4.57 -7.74
C ASN A 199 -3.60 -4.83 -6.95
N THR A 200 -4.63 -5.36 -7.62
CA THR A 200 -5.91 -5.75 -7.02
C THR A 200 -6.47 -6.98 -7.72
N MET A 201 -7.53 -7.56 -7.18
CA MET A 201 -8.22 -8.72 -7.72
C MET A 201 -9.59 -8.31 -8.27
N ASP A 202 -9.96 -8.88 -9.41
CA ASP A 202 -11.29 -8.67 -10.00
C ASP A 202 -12.42 -8.97 -9.00
N TYR A 203 -12.33 -10.10 -8.28
CA TYR A 203 -13.28 -10.47 -7.24
C TYR A 203 -13.50 -9.40 -6.16
N LEU A 204 -12.45 -8.68 -5.76
CA LEU A 204 -12.48 -7.77 -4.62
C LEU A 204 -13.14 -6.43 -4.97
N GLU A 205 -12.90 -5.94 -6.19
CA GLU A 205 -13.26 -4.59 -6.63
C GLU A 205 -13.98 -4.59 -8.00
N HIS A 206 -14.65 -5.68 -8.36
CA HIS A 206 -15.28 -5.90 -9.68
C HIS A 206 -16.08 -4.68 -10.18
N PRO A 207 -16.99 -4.06 -9.40
CA PRO A 207 -17.77 -2.93 -9.91
C PRO A 207 -16.92 -1.71 -10.28
N ALA A 208 -15.87 -1.42 -9.50
CA ALA A 208 -14.97 -0.31 -9.77
C ALA A 208 -14.09 -0.60 -10.99
N LEU A 209 -13.55 -1.82 -11.10
CA LEU A 209 -12.73 -2.24 -12.23
C LEU A 209 -13.52 -2.27 -13.55
N GLU A 210 -14.76 -2.75 -13.51
CA GLU A 210 -15.62 -2.79 -14.69
C GLU A 210 -15.97 -1.38 -15.18
N LYS A 211 -16.26 -0.46 -14.26
CA LYS A 211 -16.44 0.95 -14.60
C LYS A 211 -15.19 1.55 -15.25
N LEU A 212 -14.00 1.27 -14.70
CA LEU A 212 -12.73 1.72 -15.28
C LEU A 212 -12.49 1.13 -16.68
N ARG A 213 -12.82 -0.14 -16.93
CA ARG A 213 -12.73 -0.74 -18.27
C ARG A 213 -13.68 -0.10 -19.29
N GLN A 214 -14.84 0.39 -18.84
CA GLN A 214 -15.79 1.10 -19.71
C GLN A 214 -15.34 2.52 -20.01
N ASP A 215 -14.78 3.20 -19.00
CA ASP A 215 -14.33 4.59 -19.12
C ASP A 215 -13.01 4.72 -19.91
N HIS A 216 -12.28 3.61 -20.08
CA HIS A 216 -10.94 3.60 -20.67
C HIS A 216 -10.80 2.56 -21.79
N GLN A 217 -10.32 2.99 -22.96
CA GLN A 217 -10.19 2.13 -24.14
C GLN A 217 -8.86 1.35 -24.19
N ILE A 218 -8.17 1.18 -23.05
CA ILE A 218 -6.89 0.45 -22.98
C ILE A 218 -7.02 -0.78 -22.09
N PRO A 219 -6.19 -1.82 -22.31
CA PRO A 219 -6.18 -3.01 -21.45
C PRO A 219 -5.88 -2.69 -19.98
N ILE A 220 -6.66 -3.28 -19.07
CA ILE A 220 -6.45 -3.22 -17.62
C ILE A 220 -6.23 -4.64 -17.10
N PHE A 221 -5.03 -4.89 -16.57
CA PHE A 221 -4.62 -6.16 -15.99
C PHE A 221 -4.67 -6.09 -14.46
N SER A 222 -5.68 -6.70 -13.85
CA SER A 222 -5.75 -6.88 -12.39
C SER A 222 -4.88 -8.07 -11.98
N ILE A 223 -3.70 -7.80 -11.41
CA ILE A 223 -2.67 -8.79 -11.05
C ILE A 223 -2.34 -8.68 -9.55
N GLY A 224 -3.37 -8.56 -8.72
CA GLY A 224 -3.23 -8.54 -7.28
C GLY A 224 -3.49 -9.92 -6.64
N PRO A 225 -2.96 -10.15 -5.43
CA PRO A 225 -1.82 -9.45 -4.84
C PRO A 225 -0.50 -9.86 -5.51
N LEU A 226 0.30 -8.88 -5.95
CA LEU A 226 1.56 -9.12 -6.68
C LEU A 226 2.55 -10.01 -5.93
N PHE A 227 2.65 -9.85 -4.60
CA PHE A 227 3.59 -10.61 -3.78
C PHE A 227 3.32 -12.12 -3.74
N LYS A 228 2.11 -12.57 -4.09
CA LYS A 228 1.80 -14.01 -4.18
C LYS A 228 2.37 -14.65 -5.46
N PHE A 229 2.77 -13.85 -6.44
CA PHE A 229 3.42 -14.30 -7.68
C PHE A 229 4.95 -14.16 -7.66
N ALA A 230 5.48 -13.32 -6.77
CA ALA A 230 6.90 -13.10 -6.59
C ALA A 230 7.55 -14.19 -5.71
N SER A 231 8.85 -14.43 -5.88
CA SER A 231 9.65 -15.23 -4.95
C SER A 231 9.79 -14.54 -3.59
N THR A 232 10.17 -15.28 -2.55
CA THR A 232 10.26 -14.83 -1.14
C THR A 232 11.40 -13.84 -0.83
N THR A 233 11.91 -13.12 -1.83
CA THR A 233 12.97 -12.11 -1.67
C THR A 233 12.42 -10.87 -0.96
N SER A 234 13.18 -10.33 0.00
CA SER A 234 12.75 -9.15 0.76
C SER A 234 12.73 -7.90 -0.11
N SER A 235 11.60 -7.19 -0.09
CA SER A 235 11.40 -5.88 -0.73
C SER A 235 11.42 -4.73 0.29
N SER A 236 11.88 -5.00 1.52
CA SER A 236 11.89 -4.03 2.62
C SER A 236 13.02 -3.00 2.47
N LEU A 237 12.69 -1.72 2.62
CA LEU A 237 13.69 -0.64 2.73
C LEU A 237 14.38 -0.63 4.10
N LEU A 238 13.69 -1.13 5.13
CA LEU A 238 14.20 -1.18 6.50
C LEU A 238 14.61 -2.62 6.86
N GLU A 239 15.66 -2.73 7.67
CA GLU A 239 16.10 -4.02 8.22
C GLU A 239 15.00 -4.63 9.08
N GLN A 240 14.66 -5.88 8.81
CA GLN A 240 13.57 -6.59 9.48
C GLN A 240 14.10 -7.33 10.72
N ASP A 241 13.42 -7.13 11.85
CA ASP A 241 13.70 -7.84 13.09
C ASP A 241 12.93 -9.17 13.12
N SER A 242 13.60 -10.25 12.69
CA SER A 242 13.04 -11.60 12.69
C SER A 242 12.93 -12.20 14.10
N ASN A 243 13.46 -11.55 15.15
CA ASN A 243 13.39 -12.08 16.53
C ASN A 243 11.96 -12.09 17.07
N CYS A 244 11.01 -11.39 16.42
CA CYS A 244 9.60 -11.49 16.77
C CYS A 244 9.00 -12.87 16.46
N ILE A 245 9.55 -13.63 15.51
CA ILE A 245 9.01 -14.96 15.14
C ILE A 245 9.18 -15.98 16.27
N PRO A 246 10.37 -16.14 16.90
CA PRO A 246 10.50 -16.96 18.11
C PRO A 246 9.55 -16.58 19.24
N TRP A 247 9.28 -15.28 19.44
CA TRP A 247 8.31 -14.84 20.44
C TRP A 247 6.89 -15.29 20.09
N LEU A 248 6.48 -15.18 18.82
CA LEU A 248 5.18 -15.65 18.34
C LEU A 248 5.00 -17.17 18.48
N ASN A 249 6.06 -17.95 18.31
CA ASN A 249 6.01 -19.42 18.49
C ASN A 249 5.61 -19.84 19.92
N ASN A 250 5.82 -18.97 20.91
CA ASN A 250 5.46 -19.22 22.32
C ASN A 250 4.05 -18.73 22.68
N GLN A 251 3.29 -18.19 21.72
CA GLN A 251 1.95 -17.66 21.94
C GLN A 251 0.88 -18.68 21.53
N ALA A 252 -0.31 -18.56 22.12
CA ALA A 252 -1.44 -19.40 21.74
C ALA A 252 -1.93 -19.07 20.31
N PRO A 253 -2.52 -20.04 19.59
CA PRO A 253 -3.11 -19.78 18.28
C PRO A 253 -4.17 -18.67 18.34
N ASN A 254 -4.16 -17.77 17.35
CA ASN A 254 -5.07 -16.64 17.23
C ASN A 254 -5.19 -15.72 18.46
N SER A 255 -4.17 -15.66 19.33
CA SER A 255 -4.22 -14.84 20.55
C SER A 255 -3.52 -13.49 20.42
N VAL A 256 -2.63 -13.32 19.44
CA VAL A 256 -1.78 -12.13 19.32
C VAL A 256 -2.45 -11.08 18.43
N LEU A 257 -2.52 -9.84 18.91
CA LEU A 257 -2.78 -8.67 18.07
C LEU A 257 -1.47 -8.17 17.47
N TYR A 258 -1.36 -8.14 16.15
CA TYR A 258 -0.26 -7.49 15.46
C TYR A 258 -0.60 -6.02 15.19
N ILE A 259 0.32 -5.08 15.43
CA ILE A 259 0.10 -3.65 15.22
C ILE A 259 1.21 -3.09 14.32
N SER A 260 0.81 -2.48 13.20
CA SER A 260 1.72 -1.77 12.28
C SER A 260 0.97 -0.65 11.55
N LEU A 261 1.44 0.59 11.75
CA LEU A 261 0.86 1.78 11.10
C LEU A 261 1.56 2.12 9.77
N GLY A 262 2.33 1.19 9.20
CA GLY A 262 2.98 1.36 7.90
C GLY A 262 4.29 2.15 7.96
N SER A 263 4.78 2.56 6.79
CA SER A 263 6.12 3.16 6.62
C SER A 263 6.16 4.68 6.69
N LEU A 264 5.00 5.35 6.68
CA LEU A 264 4.92 6.82 6.61
C LEU A 264 4.08 7.45 7.73
N VAL A 265 3.22 6.68 8.40
CA VAL A 265 2.45 7.23 9.51
C VAL A 265 3.39 7.58 10.66
N SER A 266 3.10 8.72 11.27
CA SER A 266 3.69 9.16 12.52
C SER A 266 2.58 9.49 13.52
N VAL A 267 2.90 9.35 14.79
CA VAL A 267 2.02 9.64 15.93
C VAL A 267 2.70 10.65 16.85
N ASN A 268 1.90 11.45 17.55
CA ASN A 268 2.41 12.36 18.59
C ASN A 268 2.50 11.66 19.96
N GLU A 269 3.12 12.33 20.93
CA GLU A 269 3.30 11.84 22.30
C GLU A 269 1.97 11.44 22.98
N ARG A 270 0.89 12.20 22.75
CA ARG A 270 -0.42 11.87 23.31
C ARG A 270 -0.97 10.59 22.68
N GLU A 271 -0.90 10.47 21.37
CA GLU A 271 -1.40 9.30 20.62
C GLU A 271 -0.65 8.02 21.02
N ILE A 272 0.69 8.04 21.08
CA ILE A 272 1.47 6.86 21.48
C ILE A 272 1.14 6.44 22.92
N ALA A 273 0.91 7.39 23.82
CA ALA A 273 0.50 7.11 25.20
C ALA A 273 -0.91 6.49 25.28
N GLU A 274 -1.88 7.01 24.52
CA GLU A 274 -3.22 6.42 24.45
C GLU A 274 -3.20 5.01 23.83
N MET A 275 -2.38 4.80 22.79
CA MET A 275 -2.16 3.47 22.20
C MET A 275 -1.57 2.49 23.21
N ALA A 276 -0.52 2.88 23.92
CA ALA A 276 0.13 2.07 24.94
C ALA A 276 -0.87 1.65 26.03
N TRP A 277 -1.61 2.60 26.61
CA TRP A 277 -2.59 2.27 27.64
C TRP A 277 -3.79 1.47 27.12
N GLY A 278 -4.25 1.72 25.89
CA GLY A 278 -5.31 0.92 25.27
C GLY A 278 -4.88 -0.54 25.07
N LEU A 279 -3.65 -0.77 24.61
CA LEU A 279 -3.06 -2.10 24.46
C LEU A 279 -2.92 -2.80 25.82
N ALA A 280 -2.33 -2.12 26.81
CA ALA A 280 -2.15 -2.66 28.16
C ALA A 280 -3.50 -3.07 28.77
N ASN A 281 -4.51 -2.20 28.72
CA ASN A 281 -5.81 -2.42 29.31
C ASN A 281 -6.62 -3.53 28.62
N SER A 282 -6.37 -3.78 27.33
CA SER A 282 -7.03 -4.87 26.59
C SER A 282 -6.72 -6.26 27.16
N GLY A 283 -5.59 -6.41 27.85
CA GLY A 283 -5.09 -7.68 28.36
C GLY A 283 -4.67 -8.68 27.28
N GLN A 284 -4.73 -8.32 25.99
CA GLN A 284 -4.33 -9.21 24.90
C GLN A 284 -2.81 -9.27 24.74
N PRO A 285 -2.23 -10.42 24.36
CA PRO A 285 -0.88 -10.48 23.82
C PRO A 285 -0.77 -9.64 22.54
N PHE A 286 0.32 -8.91 22.37
CA PHE A 286 0.49 -8.07 21.19
C PHE A 286 1.95 -7.98 20.71
N LEU A 287 2.10 -7.83 19.40
CA LEU A 287 3.35 -7.49 18.73
C LEU A 287 3.18 -6.12 18.08
N TRP A 288 3.92 -5.11 18.56
CA TRP A 288 3.80 -3.74 18.09
C TRP A 288 5.05 -3.28 17.35
N VAL A 289 4.89 -2.91 16.08
CA VAL A 289 5.93 -2.22 15.31
C VAL A 289 5.89 -0.74 15.61
N VAL A 290 6.96 -0.22 16.23
CA VAL A 290 7.22 1.21 16.41
C VAL A 290 8.45 1.55 15.58
N ARG A 291 8.25 2.15 14.40
CA ARG A 291 9.34 2.51 13.50
C ARG A 291 10.17 3.64 14.10
N PRO A 292 11.50 3.62 13.99
CA PRO A 292 12.31 4.77 14.37
C PRO A 292 11.83 6.06 13.68
N GLY A 293 11.70 7.14 14.46
CA GLY A 293 11.17 8.42 13.98
C GLY A 293 9.67 8.47 13.67
N SER A 294 8.89 7.39 13.90
CA SER A 294 7.43 7.46 13.78
C SER A 294 6.75 8.12 14.97
N VAL A 295 7.45 8.32 16.09
CA VAL A 295 6.96 9.08 17.23
C VAL A 295 7.58 10.48 17.17
N LEU A 296 6.74 11.51 16.99
CA LEU A 296 7.21 12.88 16.84
C LEU A 296 7.98 13.33 18.10
N GLY A 297 9.25 13.71 17.92
CA GLY A 297 10.14 14.10 19.02
C GLY A 297 10.91 12.96 19.67
N SER A 298 10.83 11.73 19.15
CA SER A 298 11.52 10.53 19.69
C SER A 298 12.17 9.72 18.57
N GLN A 299 13.24 9.00 18.90
CA GLN A 299 13.93 8.14 17.94
C GLN A 299 13.35 6.73 17.90
N TRP A 300 12.66 6.29 18.96
CA TRP A 300 11.95 5.02 18.98
C TRP A 300 10.81 5.00 20.02
N ILE A 301 11.09 4.49 21.23
CA ILE A 301 10.09 4.26 22.29
C ILE A 301 10.31 5.15 23.52
N GLU A 302 11.17 6.16 23.44
CA GLU A 302 11.53 7.01 24.59
C GLU A 302 10.35 7.79 25.16
N LEU A 303 9.28 7.96 24.39
CA LEU A 303 8.03 8.63 24.79
C LEU A 303 6.91 7.65 25.19
N LEU A 304 7.21 6.36 25.36
CA LEU A 304 6.24 5.45 25.97
C LEU A 304 6.02 5.82 27.44
N PRO A 305 4.78 5.65 27.96
CA PRO A 305 4.47 5.98 29.35
C PRO A 305 5.35 5.21 30.35
N GLU A 306 5.78 5.88 31.42
CA GLU A 306 6.45 5.24 32.55
C GLU A 306 5.56 4.11 33.13
N GLY A 307 6.17 2.96 33.45
CA GLY A 307 5.44 1.79 33.95
C GLY A 307 4.85 0.89 32.85
N PHE A 308 4.90 1.29 31.58
CA PHE A 308 4.25 0.53 30.50
C PHE A 308 4.90 -0.85 30.29
N GLU A 309 6.23 -0.93 30.26
CA GLU A 309 6.95 -2.19 30.06
C GLU A 309 6.67 -3.19 31.20
N GLU A 310 6.59 -2.70 32.44
CA GLU A 310 6.26 -3.50 33.61
C GLU A 310 4.82 -4.04 33.56
N VAL A 311 3.88 -3.24 33.05
CA VAL A 311 2.46 -3.63 32.94
C VAL A 311 2.24 -4.67 31.85
N ILE A 312 2.94 -4.58 30.73
CA ILE A 312 2.79 -5.53 29.61
C ILE A 312 3.54 -6.83 29.89
N GLY A 313 4.70 -6.77 30.54
CA GLY A 313 5.56 -7.92 30.80
C GLY A 313 5.80 -8.74 29.53
N GLU A 314 5.77 -10.06 29.64
CA GLU A 314 5.99 -10.97 28.51
C GLU A 314 4.83 -11.02 27.48
N ARG A 315 3.71 -10.35 27.76
CA ARG A 315 2.54 -10.34 26.87
C ARG A 315 2.72 -9.40 25.68
N GLY A 316 3.59 -8.40 25.79
CA GLY A 316 3.83 -7.44 24.73
C GLY A 316 5.25 -7.56 24.20
N LEU A 317 5.41 -7.49 22.88
CA LEU A 317 6.71 -7.33 22.23
C LEU A 317 6.67 -6.09 21.34
N ILE A 318 7.67 -5.22 21.48
CA ILE A 318 7.84 -4.01 20.65
C ILE A 318 9.09 -4.16 19.81
N VAL A 319 8.97 -4.00 18.50
CA VAL A 319 10.09 -4.08 17.56
C VAL A 319 10.14 -2.84 16.66
N LYS A 320 11.32 -2.56 16.10
CA LYS A 320 11.51 -1.42 15.18
C LYS A 320 10.84 -1.65 13.83
N TRP A 321 10.97 -2.85 13.29
CA TRP A 321 10.43 -3.22 12.00
C TRP A 321 10.30 -4.74 11.93
N ALA A 322 9.14 -5.26 11.51
CA ALA A 322 8.88 -6.71 11.50
C ALA A 322 8.86 -7.28 10.06
N PRO A 323 9.16 -8.58 9.88
CA PRO A 323 8.84 -9.29 8.65
C PRO A 323 7.31 -9.49 8.54
N GLN A 324 6.58 -8.42 8.22
CA GLN A 324 5.11 -8.35 8.32
C GLN A 324 4.39 -9.50 7.61
N ARG A 325 4.87 -9.93 6.42
CA ARG A 325 4.30 -11.07 5.69
C ARG A 325 4.40 -12.38 6.48
N GLU A 326 5.54 -12.63 7.12
CA GLU A 326 5.74 -13.81 7.97
C GLU A 326 4.93 -13.73 9.26
N VAL A 327 4.86 -12.53 9.86
CA VAL A 327 4.05 -12.28 11.06
C VAL A 327 2.57 -12.54 10.79
N LEU A 328 2.00 -11.98 9.71
CA LEU A 328 0.60 -12.18 9.35
C LEU A 328 0.27 -13.63 8.99
N ALA A 329 1.22 -14.37 8.42
CA ALA A 329 1.08 -15.80 8.13
C ALA A 329 1.22 -16.69 9.38
N HIS A 330 1.67 -16.15 10.51
CA HIS A 330 1.92 -16.92 11.72
C HIS A 330 0.61 -17.24 12.46
N GLY A 331 0.39 -18.53 12.77
CA GLY A 331 -0.87 -19.01 13.37
C GLY A 331 -1.24 -18.45 14.76
N ALA A 332 -0.30 -17.79 15.43
CA ALA A 332 -0.56 -17.06 16.68
C ALA A 332 -1.26 -15.71 16.46
N VAL A 333 -1.14 -15.10 15.28
CA VAL A 333 -1.73 -13.79 15.00
C VAL A 333 -3.23 -13.96 14.76
N GLY A 334 -4.03 -13.36 15.65
CA GLY A 334 -5.49 -13.42 15.62
C GLY A 334 -6.14 -12.12 15.15
N GLY A 335 -5.39 -11.04 14.99
CA GLY A 335 -5.90 -9.76 14.50
C GLY A 335 -4.77 -8.82 14.10
N PHE A 336 -5.08 -7.87 13.21
CA PHE A 336 -4.13 -6.90 12.70
C PHE A 336 -4.65 -5.47 12.83
N TRP A 337 -4.07 -4.69 13.73
CA TRP A 337 -4.29 -3.26 13.80
C TRP A 337 -3.41 -2.54 12.78
N SER A 338 -4.07 -1.96 11.78
CA SER A 338 -3.44 -1.35 10.62
C SER A 338 -3.95 0.06 10.32
N HIS A 339 -3.05 0.88 9.77
CA HIS A 339 -3.38 2.13 9.09
C HIS A 339 -4.16 1.94 7.76
N CYS A 340 -4.42 0.71 7.32
CA CYS A 340 -5.21 0.40 6.12
C CYS A 340 -4.56 0.80 4.79
N GLY A 341 -3.23 0.89 4.73
CA GLY A 341 -2.51 0.97 3.45
C GLY A 341 -2.76 -0.28 2.60
N TRP A 342 -2.93 -0.10 1.29
CA TRP A 342 -3.43 -1.16 0.41
C TRP A 342 -2.62 -2.47 0.44
N ASN A 343 -1.28 -2.38 0.47
CA ASN A 343 -0.43 -3.58 0.54
C ASN A 343 -0.66 -4.38 1.83
N SER A 344 -0.71 -3.69 2.98
CA SER A 344 -0.95 -4.34 4.29
C SER A 344 -2.36 -4.94 4.38
N THR A 345 -3.35 -4.29 3.77
CA THR A 345 -4.71 -4.83 3.61
C THR A 345 -4.68 -6.13 2.81
N MET A 346 -4.00 -6.14 1.66
CA MET A 346 -3.87 -7.35 0.83
C MET A 346 -3.11 -8.47 1.53
N GLU A 347 -2.07 -8.15 2.30
CA GLU A 347 -1.34 -9.12 3.14
C GLU A 347 -2.25 -9.75 4.21
N SER A 348 -3.08 -8.94 4.88
CA SER A 348 -4.06 -9.43 5.85
C SER A 348 -5.11 -10.35 5.22
N PHE A 349 -5.64 -9.97 4.05
CA PHE A 349 -6.63 -10.75 3.32
C PHE A 349 -6.06 -12.09 2.86
N CYS A 350 -4.82 -12.09 2.39
CA CYS A 350 -4.11 -13.30 2.00
C CYS A 350 -3.92 -14.30 3.14
N GLU A 351 -3.85 -13.83 4.38
CA GLU A 351 -3.64 -14.70 5.53
C GLU A 351 -4.90 -14.95 6.35
N GLY A 352 -6.00 -14.28 6.01
CA GLY A 352 -7.30 -14.45 6.67
C GLY A 352 -7.34 -13.81 8.06
N VAL A 353 -6.50 -12.80 8.28
CA VAL A 353 -6.39 -12.10 9.57
C VAL A 353 -7.37 -10.92 9.61
N PRO A 354 -8.31 -10.89 10.58
CA PRO A 354 -9.21 -9.74 10.78
C PRO A 354 -8.48 -8.45 11.14
N MET A 355 -9.04 -7.30 10.76
CA MET A 355 -8.37 -6.01 10.91
C MET A 355 -9.02 -5.07 11.94
N ILE A 356 -8.21 -4.32 12.67
CA ILE A 356 -8.60 -3.05 13.32
C ILE A 356 -8.06 -1.91 12.43
N CYS A 357 -8.95 -1.03 12.01
CA CYS A 357 -8.67 0.03 11.03
C CYS A 357 -8.49 1.37 11.73
N SER A 358 -7.29 1.95 11.63
CA SER A 358 -6.99 3.33 12.06
C SER A 358 -6.39 4.13 10.90
N PRO A 359 -7.19 4.50 9.89
CA PRO A 359 -6.68 5.19 8.72
C PRO A 359 -6.13 6.58 9.08
N ASN A 360 -5.07 7.01 8.41
CA ASN A 360 -4.45 8.33 8.61
C ASN A 360 -4.78 9.26 7.42
N LYS A 361 -4.19 8.99 6.25
CA LYS A 361 -4.26 9.86 5.06
C LYS A 361 -4.37 9.06 3.76
N GLY A 362 -4.67 9.76 2.67
CA GLY A 362 -4.78 9.15 1.34
C GLY A 362 -5.94 8.18 1.22
N ASP A 363 -5.70 7.09 0.50
CA ASP A 363 -6.66 6.02 0.23
C ASP A 363 -7.06 5.22 1.49
N GLN A 364 -6.31 5.36 2.59
CA GLN A 364 -6.51 4.58 3.81
C GLN A 364 -7.94 4.68 4.37
N LYS A 365 -8.57 5.86 4.31
CA LYS A 365 -9.94 6.06 4.80
C LYS A 365 -10.97 5.34 3.93
N VAL A 366 -10.77 5.35 2.62
CA VAL A 366 -11.56 4.57 1.66
C VAL A 366 -11.38 3.09 1.96
N ASN A 367 -10.13 2.62 2.09
CA ASN A 367 -9.83 1.22 2.39
C ASN A 367 -10.49 0.77 3.71
N ALA A 368 -10.37 1.55 4.79
CA ALA A 368 -11.00 1.27 6.08
C ALA A 368 -12.53 1.16 5.98
N ARG A 369 -13.16 2.01 5.15
CA ARG A 369 -14.60 1.97 4.92
C ARG A 369 -15.02 0.69 4.21
N PHE A 370 -14.28 0.26 3.19
CA PHE A 370 -14.57 -1.00 2.49
C PHE A 370 -14.30 -2.22 3.37
N ILE A 371 -13.21 -2.24 4.14
CA ILE A 371 -12.87 -3.30 5.11
C ILE A 371 -14.00 -3.50 6.13
N SER A 372 -14.49 -2.40 6.72
CA SER A 372 -15.49 -2.46 7.79
C SER A 372 -16.92 -2.65 7.28
N CYS A 373 -17.30 -2.02 6.16
CA CYS A 373 -18.71 -1.95 5.75
C CYS A 373 -19.07 -2.88 4.59
N VAL A 374 -18.14 -3.14 3.67
CA VAL A 374 -18.39 -3.92 2.44
C VAL A 374 -17.92 -5.35 2.63
N TRP A 375 -16.63 -5.53 2.86
CA TRP A 375 -16.03 -6.86 3.06
C TRP A 375 -16.32 -7.39 4.46
N LYS A 376 -16.51 -6.50 5.44
CA LYS A 376 -16.84 -6.82 6.84
C LYS A 376 -15.82 -7.78 7.48
N VAL A 377 -14.55 -7.56 7.18
CA VAL A 377 -13.39 -8.33 7.69
C VAL A 377 -12.60 -7.55 8.74
N GLY A 378 -13.15 -6.45 9.24
CA GLY A 378 -12.53 -5.65 10.28
C GLY A 378 -13.46 -4.63 10.92
N LEU A 379 -12.92 -3.94 11.92
CA LEU A 379 -13.57 -2.88 12.69
C LEU A 379 -12.81 -1.56 12.52
N GLU A 380 -13.52 -0.43 12.50
CA GLU A 380 -12.92 0.92 12.43
C GLU A 380 -12.83 1.54 13.83
N LEU A 381 -11.70 2.15 14.16
CA LEU A 381 -11.56 3.02 15.34
C LEU A 381 -12.23 4.37 15.05
N VAL A 382 -13.53 4.45 15.32
CA VAL A 382 -14.37 5.59 14.92
C VAL A 382 -14.11 6.87 15.73
N ASN A 383 -13.62 6.73 16.95
CA ASN A 383 -13.32 7.84 17.86
C ASN A 383 -11.81 8.16 17.93
N GLY A 384 -11.03 7.72 16.94
CA GLY A 384 -9.59 7.94 16.89
C GLY A 384 -8.81 7.11 17.92
N LEU A 385 -7.62 7.62 18.29
CA LEU A 385 -6.68 6.92 19.17
C LEU A 385 -6.91 7.26 20.64
N GLU A 386 -8.11 6.95 21.16
CA GLU A 386 -8.42 7.07 22.59
C GLU A 386 -8.30 5.70 23.27
N ARG A 387 -7.62 5.61 24.43
CA ARG A 387 -7.31 4.32 25.07
C ARG A 387 -8.54 3.44 25.34
N ARG A 388 -9.68 4.05 25.68
CA ARG A 388 -10.94 3.33 25.96
C ARG A 388 -11.56 2.75 24.69
N GLU A 389 -11.52 3.51 23.60
CA GLU A 389 -11.96 3.06 22.28
C GLU A 389 -11.07 1.90 21.81
N ILE A 390 -9.74 2.09 21.91
CA ILE A 390 -8.75 1.07 21.54
C ILE A 390 -8.97 -0.22 22.33
N GLU A 391 -9.06 -0.13 23.66
CA GLU A 391 -9.35 -1.29 24.51
C GLU A 391 -10.64 -2.01 24.07
N THR A 392 -11.72 -1.25 23.86
CA THR A 392 -13.03 -1.78 23.49
C THR A 392 -12.97 -2.52 22.16
N VAL A 393 -12.36 -1.92 21.13
CA VAL A 393 -12.28 -2.50 19.79
C VAL A 393 -11.35 -3.71 19.76
N ILE A 394 -10.24 -3.69 20.51
CA ILE A 394 -9.37 -4.87 20.66
C ILE A 394 -10.13 -6.02 21.30
N ARG A 395 -10.81 -5.77 22.43
CA ARG A 395 -11.60 -6.81 23.11
C ARG A 395 -12.71 -7.33 22.19
N LYS A 396 -13.39 -6.45 21.45
CA LYS A 396 -14.42 -6.84 20.50
C LYS A 396 -13.89 -7.73 19.37
N LEU A 397 -12.73 -7.41 18.79
CA LEU A 397 -12.16 -8.22 17.72
C LEU A 397 -11.58 -9.56 18.24
N MET A 398 -10.96 -9.55 19.42
CA MET A 398 -10.18 -10.68 19.92
C MET A 398 -10.97 -11.64 20.80
N LEU A 399 -11.98 -11.17 21.55
CA LEU A 399 -12.65 -11.95 22.59
C LEU A 399 -14.16 -12.12 22.37
N ASP A 400 -14.84 -11.18 21.74
CA ASP A 400 -16.30 -11.25 21.61
C ASP A 400 -16.73 -12.36 20.65
N LYS A 401 -17.86 -13.00 20.97
CA LYS A 401 -18.47 -14.02 20.10
C LYS A 401 -18.85 -13.48 18.72
N GLU A 402 -19.23 -12.21 18.64
CA GLU A 402 -19.53 -11.52 17.37
C GLU A 402 -18.30 -11.41 16.45
N SER A 403 -17.08 -11.52 16.99
CA SER A 403 -15.86 -11.61 16.16
C SER A 403 -15.81 -12.87 15.30
N GLY A 404 -16.59 -13.90 15.64
CA GLY A 404 -16.68 -15.13 14.88
C GLY A 404 -17.13 -14.91 13.43
N GLU A 405 -18.08 -13.99 13.21
CA GLU A 405 -18.52 -13.65 11.84
C GLU A 405 -17.42 -12.93 11.05
N ILE A 406 -16.69 -12.00 11.69
CA ILE A 406 -15.59 -11.28 11.06
C ILE A 406 -14.45 -12.26 10.70
N ARG A 407 -14.12 -13.17 11.62
CA ARG A 407 -13.10 -14.22 11.40
C ARG A 407 -13.50 -15.15 10.26
N GLN A 408 -14.76 -15.60 10.23
CA GLN A 408 -15.25 -16.43 9.14
C GLN A 408 -15.15 -15.71 7.79
N ARG A 409 -15.56 -14.43 7.73
CA ARG A 409 -15.44 -13.64 6.49
C ARG A 409 -13.99 -13.45 6.05
N ALA A 410 -13.07 -13.25 7.00
CA ALA A 410 -11.64 -13.16 6.70
C ALA A 410 -11.09 -14.48 6.15
N ALA A 411 -11.50 -15.62 6.72
CA ALA A 411 -11.15 -16.95 6.21
C ALA A 411 -11.74 -17.21 4.81
N ASP A 412 -13.02 -16.90 4.59
CA ASP A 412 -13.66 -17.03 3.28
C ASP A 412 -12.95 -16.15 2.23
N LEU A 413 -12.57 -14.93 2.62
CA LEU A 413 -11.82 -14.02 1.75
C LEU A 413 -10.45 -14.57 1.39
N LYS A 414 -9.72 -15.16 2.34
CA LYS A 414 -8.45 -15.86 2.10
C LYS A 414 -8.61 -16.94 1.02
N GLU A 415 -9.61 -17.81 1.16
CA GLU A 415 -9.87 -18.86 0.17
C GLU A 415 -10.14 -18.26 -1.23
N LYS A 416 -10.90 -17.16 -1.30
CA LYS A 416 -11.15 -16.47 -2.58
C LYS A 416 -9.89 -15.88 -3.19
N VAL A 417 -9.01 -15.29 -2.37
CA VAL A 417 -7.72 -14.79 -2.83
C VAL A 417 -6.88 -15.93 -3.40
N GLU A 418 -6.80 -17.06 -2.71
CA GLU A 418 -6.07 -18.26 -3.16
C GLU A 418 -6.60 -18.79 -4.50
N LEU A 419 -7.93 -18.77 -4.71
CA LEU A 419 -8.54 -19.13 -5.99
C LEU A 419 -8.18 -18.17 -7.12
N CYS A 420 -7.98 -16.88 -6.84
CA CYS A 420 -7.61 -15.89 -7.86
C CYS A 420 -6.16 -16.04 -8.33
N VAL A 421 -5.25 -16.41 -7.42
CA VAL A 421 -3.80 -16.47 -7.69
C VAL A 421 -3.32 -17.84 -8.20
N LYS A 422 -4.04 -18.92 -7.90
CA LYS A 422 -3.66 -20.26 -8.39
C LYS A 422 -3.74 -20.36 -9.91
N LYS A 423 -3.08 -21.36 -10.50
CA LYS A 423 -3.14 -21.63 -11.94
C LYS A 423 -4.60 -21.74 -12.43
N GLY A 424 -4.93 -20.94 -13.44
CA GLY A 424 -6.28 -20.82 -14.00
C GLY A 424 -7.20 -19.82 -13.29
N GLY A 425 -6.77 -19.23 -12.18
CA GLY A 425 -7.46 -18.13 -11.50
C GLY A 425 -7.38 -16.81 -12.25
N SER A 426 -8.24 -15.85 -11.89
CA SER A 426 -8.37 -14.58 -12.62
C SER A 426 -7.08 -13.75 -12.62
N SER A 427 -6.42 -13.60 -11.47
CA SER A 427 -5.17 -12.83 -11.37
C SER A 427 -4.02 -13.56 -12.07
N TYR A 428 -3.99 -14.90 -11.99
CA TYR A 428 -3.00 -15.72 -12.72
C TYR A 428 -3.13 -15.58 -14.24
N ASN A 429 -4.36 -15.62 -14.76
CA ASN A 429 -4.60 -15.48 -16.19
C ASN A 429 -4.27 -14.06 -16.66
N SER A 430 -4.73 -13.04 -15.93
CA SER A 430 -4.40 -11.63 -16.17
C SER A 430 -2.88 -11.36 -16.24
N LEU A 431 -2.09 -12.05 -15.41
CA LEU A 431 -0.62 -12.00 -15.50
C LEU A 431 -0.07 -12.60 -16.80
N ASN A 432 -0.62 -13.72 -17.26
CA ASN A 432 -0.20 -14.32 -18.53
C ASN A 432 -0.60 -13.42 -19.70
N ASP A 433 -1.83 -12.88 -19.67
CA ASP A 433 -2.33 -11.96 -20.68
C ASP A 433 -1.47 -10.70 -20.75
N LEU A 434 -1.00 -10.17 -19.61
CA LEU A 434 -0.03 -9.08 -19.58
C LEU A 434 1.29 -9.47 -20.26
N ALA A 435 1.83 -10.65 -19.96
CA ALA A 435 3.10 -11.09 -20.55
C ALA A 435 2.98 -11.24 -22.08
N GLU A 436 1.89 -11.83 -22.56
CA GLU A 436 1.58 -11.93 -23.99
C GLU A 436 1.39 -10.55 -24.64
N TYR A 437 0.68 -9.65 -23.95
CA TYR A 437 0.50 -8.28 -24.40
C TYR A 437 1.84 -7.55 -24.56
N ILE A 438 2.74 -7.63 -23.57
CA ILE A 438 4.07 -7.01 -23.64
C ILE A 438 4.89 -7.56 -24.82
N LEU A 439 4.78 -8.85 -25.13
CA LEU A 439 5.46 -9.47 -26.28
C LEU A 439 4.88 -9.03 -27.63
N SER A 440 3.68 -8.45 -27.64
CA SER A 440 2.99 -7.96 -28.85
C SER A 440 3.22 -6.47 -29.14
N LEU A 441 3.81 -5.72 -28.19
CA LEU A 441 4.25 -4.33 -28.36
C LEU A 441 5.45 -4.24 -29.30
#